data_AF-A0A535N695-F1
#
_entry.id   AF-A0A535N695-F1
#
_cell.length_a   1.000
_cell.length_b   1.000
_cell.length_c   1.000
_cell.angle_alpha   90.00
_cell.angle_beta   90.00
_cell.angle_gamma   90.00
#
_symmetry.space_group_name_H-M   'P 1'
#
loop_
_entity.id
_entity.type
_entity.pdbx_description
1 polymer ?
#
loop_
_entity_poly.entity_id
_entity_poly.type
_entity_poly.pdbx_seq_one_letter_code
_entity_poly.pdbx_strand_id
1 'polypeptide(L)'
;MTTSPAAARAGEDAPTFRRPKVILSVPTPSPKFQHVQAGVPDTQLTREATGLLREFITPLLFNHSHRVFFWANELGRQTGQTFDAELVFICAAFHDLGLLKQFSSATDRFEVDSANAVRQFLEHRGVPTAWIQTAWDAIALHTTPGIAAYKPLEVELLYNGVGLDVL
;
A
#
# COMPACT_ATOMS: atom_id res chain seq x y z
N MET A 1 49.28 14.51 -12.24
CA MET A 1 48.90 13.63 -11.12
C MET A 1 47.40 13.75 -10.93
N THR A 2 46.69 12.72 -11.36
CA THR A 2 45.22 12.63 -11.41
C THR A 2 44.67 12.23 -10.03
N THR A 3 43.91 13.11 -9.39
CA THR A 3 43.10 12.75 -8.22
C THR A 3 41.75 12.24 -8.70
N SER A 4 41.57 10.92 -8.63
CA SER A 4 40.30 10.22 -8.87
C SER A 4 39.27 10.65 -7.82
N PRO A 5 37.99 10.91 -8.17
CA PRO A 5 36.95 11.07 -7.17
C PRO A 5 36.62 9.68 -6.59
N ALA A 6 36.58 9.62 -5.27
CA ALA A 6 36.18 8.45 -4.52
C ALA A 6 34.76 8.04 -4.92
N ALA A 7 34.60 6.76 -5.27
CA ALA A 7 33.30 6.13 -5.43
C ALA A 7 32.48 6.33 -4.15
N ALA A 8 31.35 7.03 -4.27
CA ALA A 8 30.36 7.06 -3.20
C ALA A 8 29.93 5.61 -2.94
N ARG A 9 30.14 5.15 -1.70
CA ARG A 9 29.70 3.84 -1.24
C ARG A 9 28.17 3.83 -1.23
N ALA A 10 27.56 3.13 -2.17
CA ALA A 10 26.19 2.70 -2.06
C ALA A 10 26.16 1.50 -1.09
N GLY A 11 25.69 1.71 0.13
CA GLY A 11 25.51 0.65 1.12
C GLY A 11 25.05 1.20 2.45
N GLU A 12 24.06 0.50 3.04
CA GLU A 12 23.66 0.55 4.46
C GLU A 12 22.65 1.63 4.86
N ASP A 13 21.38 1.42 4.47
CA ASP A 13 20.21 1.64 5.34
C ASP A 13 18.96 1.04 4.67
N ALA A 14 19.05 -0.23 4.26
CA ALA A 14 17.86 -0.95 3.80
C ALA A 14 16.99 -1.24 5.04
N PRO A 15 15.72 -0.81 5.09
CA PRO A 15 14.79 -1.22 6.12
C PRO A 15 14.88 -2.74 6.34
N THR A 16 15.29 -3.15 7.54
CA THR A 16 15.35 -4.55 7.92
C THR A 16 13.93 -5.01 8.25
N PHE A 17 13.09 -5.14 7.24
CA PHE A 17 11.80 -5.76 7.45
C PHE A 17 12.02 -7.13 8.06
N ARG A 18 11.28 -7.43 9.13
CA ARG A 18 11.25 -8.80 9.64
C ARG A 18 10.73 -9.72 8.54
N ARG A 19 11.31 -10.91 8.44
CA ARG A 19 10.79 -11.93 7.53
C ARG A 19 9.37 -12.27 7.98
N PRO A 20 8.37 -12.23 7.09
CA PRO A 20 7.04 -12.67 7.44
C PRO A 20 7.10 -14.16 7.78
N LYS A 21 6.24 -14.61 8.72
CA LYS A 21 6.18 -16.02 9.11
C LYS A 21 5.71 -16.91 7.95
N VAL A 22 4.87 -16.34 7.09
CA VAL A 22 4.32 -16.97 5.88
C VAL A 22 4.45 -15.99 4.72
N ILE A 23 4.93 -16.47 3.58
CA ILE A 23 4.96 -15.70 2.33
C ILE A 23 3.67 -16.02 1.55
N LEU A 24 2.73 -15.08 1.56
CA LEU A 24 1.48 -15.18 0.80
C LEU A 24 1.69 -14.63 -0.60
N SER A 25 1.67 -15.49 -1.61
CA SER A 25 1.89 -15.06 -3.00
C SER A 25 0.78 -14.12 -3.48
N VAL A 26 1.14 -12.92 -3.90
CA VAL A 26 0.22 -12.00 -4.58
C VAL A 26 0.33 -12.23 -6.10
N PRO A 27 -0.74 -12.73 -6.76
CA PRO A 27 -0.69 -12.99 -8.20
C PRO A 27 -0.66 -11.69 -8.99
N THR A 28 -0.16 -11.73 -10.23
CA THR A 28 -0.44 -10.67 -11.20
C THR A 28 -1.86 -10.90 -11.74
N PRO A 29 -2.77 -9.91 -11.65
CA PRO A 29 -4.15 -10.09 -12.09
C PRO A 29 -4.27 -10.13 -13.61
N SER A 30 -5.37 -10.69 -14.10
CA SER A 30 -5.65 -10.77 -15.54
C SER A 30 -5.66 -9.37 -16.18
N PRO A 31 -5.02 -9.16 -17.35
CA PRO A 31 -4.98 -7.87 -18.02
C PRO A 31 -6.36 -7.24 -18.29
N LYS A 32 -7.41 -8.05 -18.45
CA LYS A 32 -8.79 -7.57 -18.66
C LYS A 32 -9.38 -6.81 -17.47
N PHE A 33 -8.78 -6.96 -16.29
CA PHE A 33 -9.21 -6.27 -15.07
C PHE A 33 -8.33 -5.07 -14.72
N GLN A 34 -7.24 -4.83 -15.47
CA GLN A 34 -6.24 -3.81 -15.18
C GLN A 34 -6.66 -2.42 -15.71
N HIS A 35 -7.80 -1.93 -15.23
CA HIS A 35 -8.37 -0.64 -15.63
C HIS A 35 -8.81 0.16 -14.40
N VAL A 36 -8.23 1.34 -14.21
CA VAL A 36 -8.51 2.21 -13.06
C VAL A 36 -9.83 2.97 -13.23
N GLN A 37 -10.42 3.37 -12.10
CA GLN A 37 -11.59 4.23 -12.04
C GLN A 37 -11.19 5.70 -12.26
N ALA A 38 -12.12 6.52 -12.75
CA ALA A 38 -11.87 7.96 -12.90
C ALA A 38 -11.45 8.57 -11.54
N GLY A 39 -10.40 9.39 -11.56
CA GLY A 39 -9.84 10.03 -10.36
C GLY A 39 -8.76 9.22 -9.65
N VAL A 40 -8.51 7.96 -10.04
CA VAL A 40 -7.34 7.17 -9.60
C VAL A 40 -6.16 7.47 -10.55
N PRO A 41 -4.91 7.65 -10.05
CA PRO A 41 -3.74 7.78 -10.91
C PRO A 41 -3.63 6.59 -11.87
N ASP A 42 -3.45 6.84 -13.18
CA ASP A 42 -3.38 5.77 -14.18
C ASP A 42 -1.92 5.35 -14.44
N THR A 43 -1.46 4.38 -13.66
CA THR A 43 -0.11 3.82 -13.74
C THR A 43 -0.16 2.31 -13.79
N GLN A 44 0.97 1.67 -14.06
CA GLN A 44 1.01 0.20 -14.06
C GLN A 44 0.69 -0.38 -12.69
N LEU A 45 1.18 0.24 -11.61
CA LEU A 45 0.93 -0.22 -10.25
C LEU A 45 -0.54 -0.12 -9.88
N THR A 46 -1.19 1.02 -10.16
CA THR A 46 -2.60 1.21 -9.83
C THR A 46 -3.50 0.33 -10.69
N ARG A 47 -3.19 0.15 -11.98
CA ARG A 47 -3.93 -0.80 -12.85
C ARG A 47 -3.87 -2.23 -12.33
N GLU A 48 -2.70 -2.70 -11.92
CA GLU A 48 -2.55 -4.04 -11.33
C GLU A 48 -3.24 -4.13 -9.96
N ALA A 49 -3.13 -3.12 -9.10
CA ALA A 49 -3.87 -3.10 -7.84
C ALA A 49 -5.39 -3.18 -8.07
N THR A 50 -5.93 -2.37 -8.99
CA THR A 50 -7.35 -2.46 -9.37
C THR A 50 -7.72 -3.83 -9.92
N GLY A 51 -6.83 -4.44 -10.71
CA GLY A 51 -7.02 -5.79 -11.23
C GLY A 51 -7.17 -6.83 -10.12
N LEU A 52 -6.34 -6.75 -9.07
CA LEU A 52 -6.44 -7.62 -7.89
C LEU A 52 -7.79 -7.46 -7.18
N LEU A 53 -8.25 -6.22 -6.99
CA LEU A 53 -9.56 -5.97 -6.38
C LEU A 53 -10.67 -6.61 -7.22
N ARG A 54 -10.68 -6.33 -8.53
CA ARG A 54 -11.72 -6.83 -9.44
C ARG A 54 -11.77 -8.35 -9.51
N GLU A 55 -10.62 -9.02 -9.41
CA GLU A 55 -10.52 -10.47 -9.60
C GLU A 55 -10.82 -11.25 -8.32
N PHE A 56 -10.43 -10.73 -7.15
CA PHE A 56 -10.40 -11.53 -5.93
C PHE A 56 -11.32 -11.06 -4.81
N ILE A 57 -11.74 -9.79 -4.79
CA ILE A 57 -12.50 -9.25 -3.65
C ILE A 57 -13.98 -9.05 -3.99
N THR A 58 -14.81 -8.95 -2.94
CA THR A 58 -16.25 -8.76 -3.11
C THR A 58 -16.57 -7.35 -3.65
N PRO A 59 -17.73 -7.14 -4.30
CA PRO A 59 -18.14 -5.80 -4.72
C PRO A 59 -18.18 -4.77 -3.57
N LEU A 60 -18.47 -5.23 -2.34
CA LEU A 60 -18.46 -4.39 -1.15
C LEU A 60 -17.05 -3.89 -0.83
N LEU A 61 -16.06 -4.79 -0.73
CA LEU A 61 -14.68 -4.42 -0.44
C LEU A 61 -14.04 -3.64 -1.60
N PHE A 62 -14.44 -3.93 -2.84
CA PHE A 62 -14.06 -3.16 -4.02
C PHE A 62 -14.49 -1.70 -3.88
N ASN A 63 -15.77 -1.47 -3.57
CA ASN A 63 -16.30 -0.12 -3.42
C ASN A 63 -15.73 0.58 -2.18
N HIS A 64 -15.54 -0.15 -1.08
CA HIS A 64 -14.91 0.35 0.14
C HIS A 64 -13.50 0.88 -0.14
N SER A 65 -12.63 0.06 -0.74
CA SER A 65 -11.25 0.43 -1.08
C SER A 65 -11.17 1.72 -1.92
N HIS A 66 -12.10 1.90 -2.86
CA HIS A 66 -12.16 3.12 -3.67
C HIS A 66 -12.62 4.34 -2.88
N ARG A 67 -13.67 4.20 -2.05
CA ARG A 67 -14.13 5.31 -1.20
C ARG A 67 -13.06 5.73 -0.20
N VAL A 68 -12.36 4.77 0.42
CA VAL A 68 -11.19 5.02 1.28
C VAL A 68 -10.14 5.84 0.54
N PHE A 69 -9.77 5.44 -0.69
CA PHE A 69 -8.84 6.22 -1.50
C PHE A 69 -9.35 7.63 -1.77
N PHE A 70 -10.61 7.79 -2.21
CA PHE A 70 -11.14 9.12 -2.55
C PHE A 70 -11.20 10.05 -1.33
N TRP A 71 -11.56 9.54 -0.16
CA TRP A 71 -11.50 10.30 1.08
C TRP A 71 -10.07 10.67 1.46
N ALA A 72 -9.15 9.71 1.44
CA ALA A 72 -7.74 9.93 1.75
C ALA A 72 -7.10 10.95 0.79
N ASN A 73 -7.39 10.86 -0.50
CA ASN A 73 -6.86 11.75 -1.52
C ASN A 73 -7.39 13.18 -1.36
N GLU A 74 -8.68 13.34 -1.05
CA GLU A 74 -9.25 14.67 -0.80
C GLU A 74 -8.71 15.29 0.50
N LEU A 75 -8.61 14.52 1.58
CA LEU A 75 -7.96 14.96 2.82
C LEU A 75 -6.51 15.40 2.56
N GLY A 76 -5.75 14.63 1.78
CA GLY A 76 -4.39 14.96 1.38
C GLY A 76 -4.32 16.31 0.67
N ARG A 77 -5.21 16.55 -0.29
CA ARG A 77 -5.30 17.83 -1.01
C ARG A 77 -5.57 19.01 -0.08
N GLN A 78 -6.40 18.83 0.95
CA GLN A 78 -6.75 19.87 1.91
C GLN A 78 -5.60 20.24 2.85
N THR A 79 -4.62 19.35 3.05
CA THR A 79 -3.43 19.67 3.88
C THR A 79 -2.49 20.70 3.25
N GLY A 80 -2.55 20.88 1.92
CA GLY A 80 -1.57 21.68 1.18
C GLY A 80 -0.16 21.09 1.10
N GLN A 81 0.06 19.88 1.64
CA GLN A 81 1.33 19.17 1.60
C GLN A 81 1.42 18.26 0.37
N THR A 82 2.64 17.94 -0.05
CA THR A 82 2.87 16.94 -1.10
C THR A 82 2.77 15.53 -0.51
N PHE A 83 2.06 14.65 -1.20
CA PHE A 83 1.93 13.23 -0.88
C PHE A 83 1.86 12.40 -2.16
N ASP A 84 2.13 11.11 -2.05
CA ASP A 84 2.04 10.18 -3.19
C ASP A 84 0.63 9.56 -3.29
N ALA A 85 -0.18 10.10 -4.22
CA ALA A 85 -1.53 9.59 -4.47
C ALA A 85 -1.55 8.18 -5.07
N GLU A 86 -0.52 7.77 -5.82
CA GLU A 86 -0.40 6.38 -6.29
C GLU A 86 -0.20 5.47 -5.08
N LEU A 87 0.72 5.80 -4.17
CA LEU A 87 0.98 5.02 -2.97
C LEU A 87 -0.25 4.92 -2.07
N VAL A 88 -1.00 6.02 -1.89
CA VAL A 88 -2.25 6.01 -1.12
C VAL A 88 -3.29 5.08 -1.77
N PHE A 89 -3.44 5.10 -3.10
CA PHE A 89 -4.33 4.16 -3.79
C PHE A 89 -3.91 2.70 -3.59
N ILE A 90 -2.62 2.40 -3.74
CA ILE A 90 -2.08 1.06 -3.48
C ILE A 90 -2.40 0.63 -2.04
N CYS A 91 -2.20 1.51 -1.05
CA CYS A 91 -2.51 1.18 0.33
C CYS A 91 -4.01 0.90 0.53
N ALA A 92 -4.87 1.74 -0.02
CA ALA A 92 -6.32 1.57 0.04
C ALA A 92 -6.79 0.29 -0.64
N ALA A 93 -6.19 -0.09 -1.77
CA ALA A 93 -6.49 -1.35 -2.45
C ALA A 93 -6.10 -2.58 -1.61
N PHE A 94 -4.99 -2.53 -0.88
CA PHE A 94 -4.47 -3.70 -0.18
C PHE A 94 -4.90 -3.81 1.28
N HIS A 95 -5.41 -2.76 1.93
CA HIS A 95 -5.56 -2.73 3.39
C HIS A 95 -6.41 -3.86 3.98
N ASP A 96 -7.44 -4.28 3.24
CA ASP A 96 -8.38 -5.34 3.64
C ASP A 96 -8.11 -6.70 2.97
N LEU A 97 -7.01 -6.82 2.22
CA LEU A 97 -6.73 -8.03 1.45
C LEU A 97 -6.59 -9.27 2.35
N GLY A 98 -6.01 -9.11 3.54
CA GLY A 98 -5.88 -10.13 4.58
C GLY A 98 -7.19 -10.65 5.16
N LEU A 99 -8.34 -10.03 4.87
CA LEU A 99 -9.65 -10.58 5.23
C LEU A 99 -10.02 -11.79 4.37
N LEU A 100 -9.39 -11.95 3.21
CA LEU A 100 -9.65 -13.03 2.28
C LEU A 100 -8.78 -14.24 2.62
N LYS A 101 -9.39 -15.43 2.67
CA LYS A 101 -8.71 -16.69 3.01
C LYS A 101 -7.44 -16.97 2.20
N GLN A 102 -7.40 -16.55 0.93
CA GLN A 102 -6.24 -16.76 0.06
C GLN A 102 -5.05 -15.83 0.37
N PHE A 103 -5.30 -14.75 1.09
CA PHE A 103 -4.33 -13.74 1.49
C PHE A 103 -4.23 -13.63 3.02
N SER A 104 -4.69 -14.65 3.75
CA SER A 104 -4.59 -14.70 5.20
C SER A 104 -3.70 -15.85 5.66
N SER A 105 -2.97 -15.64 6.75
CA SER A 105 -2.20 -16.66 7.44
C SER A 105 -2.97 -17.16 8.67
N ALA A 106 -2.53 -18.30 9.23
CA ALA A 106 -3.11 -18.81 10.47
C ALA A 106 -2.58 -18.09 11.73
N THR A 107 -1.58 -17.22 11.58
CA THR A 107 -0.74 -16.76 12.71
C THR A 107 -0.65 -15.26 12.89
N ASP A 108 -0.86 -14.49 11.83
CA ASP A 108 -0.77 -13.04 11.87
C ASP A 108 -2.19 -12.42 11.80
N ARG A 109 -2.31 -11.15 12.17
CA ARG A 109 -3.57 -10.42 12.03
C ARG A 109 -3.80 -10.05 10.57
N PHE A 110 -5.04 -9.84 10.16
CA PHE A 110 -5.36 -9.49 8.77
C PHE A 110 -4.64 -8.21 8.32
N GLU A 111 -4.44 -7.23 9.19
CA GLU A 111 -3.72 -5.99 8.85
C GLU A 111 -2.25 -6.28 8.50
N VAL A 112 -1.63 -7.21 9.23
CA VAL A 112 -0.26 -7.65 8.98
C VAL A 112 -0.16 -8.50 7.72
N ASP A 113 -1.14 -9.38 7.48
CA ASP A 113 -1.21 -10.17 6.24
C ASP A 113 -1.38 -9.26 5.01
N SER A 114 -2.27 -8.27 5.07
CA SER A 114 -2.44 -7.22 4.06
C SER A 114 -1.14 -6.43 3.82
N ALA A 115 -0.46 -6.02 4.89
CA ALA A 115 0.80 -5.29 4.81
C ALA A 115 1.91 -6.15 4.17
N ASN A 116 1.97 -7.44 4.50
CA ASN A 116 2.91 -8.37 3.87
C ASN A 116 2.58 -8.61 2.39
N ALA A 117 1.30 -8.61 2.01
CA ALA A 117 0.87 -8.72 0.63
C ALA A 117 1.28 -7.50 -0.21
N VAL A 118 1.02 -6.27 0.27
CA VAL A 118 1.43 -5.06 -0.45
C VAL A 118 2.96 -5.00 -0.60
N ARG A 119 3.68 -5.43 0.44
CA ARG A 119 5.14 -5.49 0.39
C ARG A 119 5.63 -6.40 -0.72
N GLN A 120 5.14 -7.64 -0.76
CA GLN A 120 5.52 -8.57 -1.82
C GLN A 120 5.16 -8.02 -3.20
N PHE A 121 3.97 -7.45 -3.36
CA PHE A 121 3.55 -6.83 -4.61
C PHE A 121 4.57 -5.78 -5.06
N LEU A 122 4.91 -4.82 -4.21
CA LEU A 122 5.81 -3.71 -4.52
C LEU A 122 7.27 -4.15 -4.72
N GLU A 123 7.76 -5.12 -3.93
CA GLU A 123 9.12 -5.68 -4.08
C GLU A 123 9.32 -6.28 -5.49
N HIS A 124 8.34 -7.05 -5.99
CA HIS A 124 8.40 -7.64 -7.34
C HIS A 124 8.39 -6.61 -8.47
N ARG A 125 7.98 -5.36 -8.17
CA ARG A 125 7.89 -4.25 -9.12
C ARG A 125 9.03 -3.24 -8.97
N GLY A 126 10.04 -3.57 -8.15
CA GLY A 126 11.24 -2.76 -7.98
C GLY A 126 11.00 -1.41 -7.30
N VAL A 127 9.93 -1.29 -6.50
CA VAL A 127 9.61 -0.06 -5.78
C VAL A 127 10.65 0.18 -4.67
N PRO A 128 11.09 1.42 -4.43
CA PRO A 128 12.08 1.73 -3.39
C PRO A 128 11.63 1.27 -1.99
N THR A 129 12.55 0.69 -1.21
CA THR A 129 12.24 0.09 0.10
C THR A 129 11.61 1.08 1.09
N ALA A 130 11.96 2.36 1.01
CA ALA A 130 11.34 3.41 1.84
C ALA A 130 9.83 3.53 1.59
N TRP A 131 9.38 3.47 0.33
CA TRP A 131 7.96 3.54 -0.01
C TRP A 131 7.23 2.26 0.35
N ILE A 132 7.89 1.12 0.21
CA ILE A 132 7.38 -0.17 0.69
C ILE A 132 7.15 -0.12 2.20
N GLN A 133 8.07 0.49 2.97
CA GLN A 133 7.92 0.63 4.41
C GLN A 133 6.74 1.55 4.76
N THR A 134 6.59 2.67 4.06
CA THR A 134 5.43 3.55 4.22
C THR A 134 4.12 2.81 3.93
N ALA A 135 4.03 2.05 2.84
CA ALA A 135 2.84 1.28 2.51
C ALA A 135 2.53 0.18 3.53
N TRP A 136 3.57 -0.54 3.97
CA TRP A 136 3.45 -1.55 5.01
C TRP A 136 2.94 -0.93 6.31
N ASP A 137 3.48 0.21 6.74
CA ASP A 137 3.07 0.92 7.95
C ASP A 137 1.65 1.47 7.84
N ALA A 138 1.30 2.06 6.68
CA ALA A 138 -0.05 2.55 6.41
C ALA A 138 -1.07 1.43 6.64
N ILE A 139 -0.85 0.28 6.01
CA ILE A 139 -1.75 -0.86 6.09
C ILE A 139 -1.69 -1.55 7.46
N ALA A 140 -0.52 -1.75 8.07
CA ALA A 140 -0.46 -2.42 9.37
C ALA A 140 -1.12 -1.60 10.50
N LEU A 141 -1.18 -0.27 10.35
CA LEU A 141 -1.64 0.65 11.39
C LEU A 141 -3.05 1.22 11.13
N HIS A 142 -3.72 0.88 10.02
CA HIS A 142 -4.98 1.51 9.62
C HIS A 142 -6.14 1.29 10.61
N THR A 143 -6.07 0.26 11.47
CA THR A 143 -7.06 -0.01 12.53
C THR A 143 -6.59 0.40 13.93
N THR A 144 -5.40 1.01 14.06
CA THR A 144 -4.78 1.29 15.36
C THR A 144 -4.81 2.79 15.68
N PRO A 145 -5.79 3.27 16.47
CA PRO A 145 -5.93 4.68 16.77
C PRO A 145 -4.72 5.24 17.52
N GLY A 146 -4.37 6.49 17.22
CA GLY A 146 -3.34 7.24 17.93
C GLY A 146 -1.89 7.01 17.45
N ILE A 147 -1.67 6.16 16.44
CA ILE A 147 -0.32 5.94 15.88
C ILE A 147 -0.11 6.65 14.54
N ALA A 148 -1.10 6.60 13.64
CA ALA A 148 -0.94 7.05 12.26
C ALA A 148 -0.52 8.53 12.12
N ALA A 149 -1.00 9.41 13.01
CA ALA A 149 -0.66 10.85 13.03
C ALA A 149 0.82 11.16 13.33
N TYR A 150 1.62 10.18 13.74
CA TYR A 150 3.06 10.33 14.01
C TYR A 150 3.94 9.69 12.93
N LYS A 151 3.35 9.34 11.78
CA LYS A 151 4.00 8.63 10.66
C LYS A 151 3.94 9.52 9.40
N PRO A 152 4.57 9.12 8.27
CA PRO A 152 4.45 9.86 7.01
C PRO A 152 2.99 10.10 6.62
N LEU A 153 2.74 11.19 5.88
CA LEU A 153 1.40 11.68 5.60
C LEU A 153 0.50 10.60 4.96
N GLU A 154 1.03 9.74 4.08
CA GLU A 154 0.27 8.65 3.46
C GLU A 154 -0.31 7.64 4.48
N VAL A 155 0.38 7.42 5.60
CA VAL A 155 -0.08 6.56 6.70
C VAL A 155 -1.29 7.19 7.40
N GLU A 156 -1.21 8.48 7.70
CA GLU A 156 -2.31 9.24 8.29
C GLU A 156 -3.52 9.32 7.35
N LEU A 157 -3.28 9.58 6.06
CA LEU A 157 -4.33 9.68 5.05
C LEU A 157 -5.09 8.37 4.88
N LEU A 158 -4.39 7.22 4.85
CA LEU A 158 -5.08 5.93 4.79
C LEU A 158 -5.96 5.71 6.03
N TYR A 159 -5.41 5.93 7.23
CA TYR A 159 -6.15 5.76 8.49
C TYR A 159 -7.42 6.62 8.51
N ASN A 160 -7.30 7.90 8.15
CA ASN A 160 -8.45 8.82 8.12
C ASN A 160 -9.45 8.45 7.00
N GLY A 161 -8.97 8.01 5.84
CA GLY A 161 -9.81 7.54 4.74
C GLY A 161 -10.64 6.31 5.10
N VAL A 162 -10.05 5.35 5.82
CA VAL A 162 -10.78 4.21 6.40
C VAL A 162 -11.80 4.71 7.41
N GLY A 163 -11.39 5.59 8.34
CA GLY A 163 -12.28 6.14 9.35
C GLY A 163 -13.52 6.80 8.75
N LEU A 164 -13.38 7.63 7.73
CA LEU A 164 -14.52 8.30 7.08
C LEU A 164 -15.48 7.36 6.36
N ASP A 165 -15.04 6.17 5.95
CA ASP A 165 -15.90 5.23 5.23
C ASP A 165 -16.70 4.30 6.16
N VAL A 166 -16.20 4.01 7.37
CA VAL A 166 -16.78 2.98 8.23
C VAL A 166 -16.87 3.30 9.74
N LEU A 167 -16.25 4.38 10.23
CA LEU A 167 -16.29 4.80 11.65
C LEU A 167 -17.19 6.03 11.86
#